data_AF-A0A2V7I0K5-F1
#
_entry.id   AF-A0A2V7I0K5-F1
#
_cell.length_a   1.000
_cell.length_b   1.000
_cell.length_c   1.000
_cell.angle_alpha   90.00
_cell.angle_beta   90.00
_cell.angle_gamma   90.00
#
_symmetry.space_group_name_H-M   'P 1'
#
loop_
_entity.id
_entity.type
_entity.pdbx_description
1 polymer ?
#
loop_
_entity_poly.entity_id
_entity_poly.type
_entity_poly.pdbx_seq_one_letter_code
_entity_poly.pdbx_strand_id
1 'polypeptide(L)'
;PLADTPVDPDVVLFIGPPGRLMLLQEAALRAGVAAQVPFLGRPTCMALPAALAGGVVASTGCIGNRVYTGAGDDELYVAVPGRDLARVADEAETIAKANAALADYHRGRRASLATE
;
A
#
# COMPACT_ATOMS: atom_id res chain seq x y z
N PRO A 1 -4.39 -4.16 -17.24
CA PRO A 1 -3.19 -4.59 -16.49
C PRO A 1 -3.38 -5.95 -15.80
N LEU A 2 -4.34 -6.09 -14.87
CA LEU A 2 -4.63 -7.39 -14.26
C LEU A 2 -5.45 -8.30 -15.19
N ALA A 3 -6.43 -7.76 -15.91
CA ALA A 3 -7.20 -8.52 -16.90
C ALA A 3 -6.37 -9.01 -18.10
N ASP A 4 -5.14 -8.48 -18.26
CA ASP A 4 -4.22 -8.85 -19.34
C ASP A 4 -3.23 -9.96 -18.90
N THR A 5 -3.28 -10.42 -17.64
CA THR A 5 -2.38 -11.48 -17.17
C THR A 5 -2.81 -12.82 -17.78
N PRO A 6 -1.87 -13.64 -18.30
CA PRO A 6 -2.20 -14.93 -18.92
C PRO A 6 -2.67 -15.97 -17.89
N VAL A 7 -2.41 -15.72 -16.61
CA VAL A 7 -2.78 -16.53 -15.45
C VAL A 7 -3.07 -15.62 -14.26
N ASP A 8 -3.68 -16.16 -13.22
CA ASP A 8 -3.85 -15.45 -11.96
C ASP A 8 -2.48 -15.11 -11.35
N PRO A 9 -2.25 -13.85 -10.94
CA PRO A 9 -0.97 -13.44 -10.37
C PRO A 9 -0.82 -13.95 -8.94
N ASP A 10 0.36 -14.47 -8.59
CA ASP A 10 0.68 -14.82 -7.21
C ASP A 10 0.85 -13.60 -6.29
N VAL A 11 1.35 -12.49 -6.86
CA VAL A 11 1.53 -11.21 -6.19
C VAL A 11 1.21 -10.09 -7.17
N VAL A 12 0.47 -9.09 -6.69
CA VAL A 12 0.23 -7.84 -7.39
C VAL A 12 1.07 -6.74 -6.74
N LEU A 13 1.84 -6.03 -7.57
CA LEU A 13 2.69 -4.93 -7.13
C LEU A 13 2.03 -3.59 -7.46
N PHE A 14 1.88 -2.76 -6.45
CA PHE A 14 1.42 -1.39 -6.57
C PHE A 14 2.61 -0.45 -6.40
N ILE A 15 2.73 0.53 -7.28
CA ILE A 15 3.73 1.59 -7.23
C ILE A 15 2.99 2.91 -7.30
N GLY A 16 3.34 3.86 -6.43
CA GLY A 16 2.76 5.19 -6.49
C GLY A 16 2.88 5.98 -5.20
N PRO A 17 2.14 7.09 -5.08
CA PRO A 17 2.32 8.03 -3.99
C PRO A 17 2.06 7.43 -2.60
N PRO A 18 2.90 7.71 -1.59
CA PRO A 18 2.75 7.19 -0.22
C PRO A 18 1.34 7.36 0.35
N GLY A 19 0.70 8.51 0.14
CA GLY A 19 -0.64 8.77 0.66
C GLY A 19 -1.72 7.85 0.06
N ARG A 20 -1.55 7.37 -1.18
CA ARG A 20 -2.47 6.41 -1.79
C ARG A 20 -2.19 4.99 -1.32
N LEU A 21 -0.91 4.64 -1.19
CA LEU A 21 -0.50 3.32 -0.72
C LEU A 21 -0.77 3.13 0.79
N MET A 22 -0.84 4.20 1.56
CA MET A 22 -1.34 4.20 2.94
C MET A 22 -2.76 3.64 3.01
N LEU A 23 -3.67 4.07 2.13
CA LEU A 23 -5.05 3.56 2.08
C LEU A 23 -5.09 2.06 1.76
N LEU A 24 -4.23 1.61 0.86
CA LEU A 24 -4.10 0.19 0.52
C LEU A 24 -3.61 -0.64 1.71
N GLN A 25 -2.64 -0.12 2.48
CA GLN A 25 -2.13 -0.75 3.69
C GLN A 25 -3.20 -0.81 4.79
N GLU A 26 -3.98 0.26 5.00
CA GLU A 26 -5.10 0.27 5.94
C GLU A 26 -6.21 -0.71 5.54
N ALA A 27 -6.51 -0.84 4.25
CA ALA A 27 -7.45 -1.84 3.75
C ALA A 27 -6.95 -3.27 4.03
N ALA A 28 -5.65 -3.52 3.83
CA ALA A 28 -5.05 -4.81 4.18
C ALA A 28 -5.09 -5.12 5.68
N LEU A 29 -4.85 -4.12 6.53
CA LEU A 29 -4.99 -4.25 7.98
C LEU A 29 -6.44 -4.59 8.36
N ARG A 30 -7.41 -3.86 7.81
CA ARG A 30 -8.83 -4.08 8.06
C ARG A 30 -9.32 -5.45 7.59
N ALA A 31 -8.82 -5.92 6.44
CA ALA A 31 -9.08 -7.24 5.91
C ALA A 31 -8.39 -8.38 6.69
N GLY A 32 -7.48 -8.05 7.63
CA GLY A 32 -6.73 -9.02 8.41
C GLY A 32 -5.66 -9.77 7.62
N VAL A 33 -5.10 -9.15 6.58
CA VAL A 33 -4.12 -9.75 5.66
C VAL A 33 -2.79 -9.01 5.62
N ALA A 34 -2.55 -8.07 6.54
CA ALA A 34 -1.26 -7.41 6.67
C ALA A 34 -0.20 -8.38 7.20
N ALA A 35 1.02 -8.28 6.66
CA ALA A 35 2.13 -9.09 7.14
C ALA A 35 2.62 -8.66 8.53
N GLN A 36 3.22 -9.60 9.27
CA GLN A 36 3.87 -9.30 10.56
C GLN A 36 5.04 -8.32 10.43
N VAL A 37 5.76 -8.37 9.30
CA VAL A 37 6.76 -7.38 8.92
C VAL A 37 6.21 -6.61 7.71
N PRO A 38 5.36 -5.60 7.91
CA PRO A 38 4.60 -4.97 6.83
C PRO A 38 5.44 -3.97 6.02
N PHE A 39 6.70 -3.72 6.38
CA PHE A 39 7.50 -2.68 5.75
C PHE A 39 8.97 -3.05 5.63
N LEU A 40 9.52 -2.91 4.42
CA LEU A 40 10.90 -3.18 4.08
C LEU A 40 11.58 -1.96 3.45
N GLY A 41 12.45 -1.30 4.20
CA GLY A 41 13.28 -0.21 3.67
C GLY A 41 14.30 -0.66 2.62
N ARG A 42 14.75 -1.92 2.69
CA ARG A 42 15.54 -2.61 1.65
C ARG A 42 15.68 -4.11 1.98
N PRO A 43 15.89 -4.98 0.98
CA PRO A 43 15.77 -4.73 -0.46
C PRO A 43 14.30 -4.85 -0.93
N THR A 44 13.91 -4.11 -1.98
CA THR A 44 12.53 -4.16 -2.52
C THR A 44 12.16 -5.53 -3.05
N CYS A 45 13.12 -6.25 -3.64
CA CYS A 45 12.91 -7.61 -4.14
C CYS A 45 12.44 -8.59 -3.06
N MET A 46 12.71 -8.32 -1.77
CA MET A 46 12.25 -9.15 -0.66
C MET A 46 10.75 -8.97 -0.35
N ALA A 47 10.11 -7.89 -0.83
CA ALA A 47 8.68 -7.68 -0.64
C ALA A 47 7.83 -8.76 -1.33
N LEU A 48 8.29 -9.32 -2.45
CA LEU A 48 7.59 -10.39 -3.17
C LEU A 48 7.50 -11.70 -2.36
N PRO A 49 8.60 -12.34 -1.93
CA PRO A 49 8.53 -13.55 -1.11
C PRO A 49 7.96 -13.28 0.28
N ALA A 50 8.21 -12.10 0.87
CA ALA A 50 7.60 -11.74 2.15
C ALA A 50 6.08 -11.65 2.04
N ALA A 51 5.57 -11.13 0.92
CA ALA A 51 4.13 -11.05 0.73
C ALA A 51 3.51 -12.44 0.58
N LEU A 52 4.10 -13.28 -0.28
CA LEU A 52 3.68 -14.66 -0.47
C LEU A 52 3.58 -15.44 0.84
N ALA A 53 4.57 -15.27 1.73
CA ALA A 53 4.64 -15.97 3.00
C ALA A 53 3.74 -15.36 4.10
N GLY A 54 3.59 -14.03 4.11
CA GLY A 54 3.15 -13.31 5.31
C GLY A 54 1.92 -12.41 5.14
N GLY A 55 1.53 -12.01 3.93
CA GLY A 55 0.45 -11.04 3.71
C GLY A 55 0.91 -9.80 2.97
N VAL A 56 0.26 -8.66 3.15
CA VAL A 56 0.60 -7.43 2.42
C VAL A 56 1.86 -6.78 3.00
N VAL A 57 2.80 -6.38 2.12
CA VAL A 57 4.11 -5.80 2.50
C VAL A 57 4.41 -4.56 1.67
N ALA A 58 4.81 -3.46 2.32
CA ALA A 58 5.30 -2.25 1.70
C ALA A 58 6.83 -2.22 1.58
N SER A 59 7.36 -1.45 0.62
CA SER A 59 8.78 -1.16 0.51
C SER A 59 9.04 0.25 0.02
N THR A 60 10.18 0.82 0.44
CA THR A 60 10.62 2.15 0.01
C THR A 60 11.24 2.18 -1.39
N GLY A 61 11.47 1.05 -2.06
CA GLY A 61 12.24 1.06 -3.31
C GLY A 61 13.73 1.29 -3.03
N CYS A 62 14.55 0.23 -3.04
CA CYS A 62 16.01 0.39 -2.95
C CYS A 62 16.56 1.04 -4.25
N ILE A 63 17.76 1.63 -4.18
CA ILE A 63 18.34 2.38 -5.32
C ILE A 63 18.41 1.52 -6.60
N GLY A 64 18.74 0.23 -6.48
CA GLY A 64 18.76 -0.69 -7.61
C GLY A 64 17.37 -0.80 -8.26
N ASN A 65 16.32 -1.04 -7.46
CA ASN A 65 14.95 -1.08 -7.95
C ASN A 65 14.59 0.21 -8.69
N ARG A 66 14.86 1.38 -8.09
CA ARG A 66 14.51 2.69 -8.66
C ARG A 66 15.20 2.94 -10.00
N VAL A 67 16.48 2.60 -10.12
CA VAL A 67 17.23 2.71 -11.38
C VAL A 67 16.59 1.87 -12.50
N TYR A 68 16.16 0.65 -12.20
CA TYR A 68 15.59 -0.25 -13.22
C TYR A 68 14.11 -0.03 -13.54
N THR A 69 13.35 0.55 -12.60
CA THR A 69 11.90 0.77 -12.74
C THR A 69 11.54 2.21 -13.09
N GLY A 70 12.46 3.15 -12.86
CA GLY A 70 12.20 4.59 -13.01
C GLY A 70 11.43 5.22 -11.85
N ALA A 71 11.22 4.49 -10.74
CA ALA A 71 10.37 4.98 -9.65
C ALA A 71 10.97 6.19 -8.91
N GLY A 72 10.16 7.25 -8.79
CA GLY A 72 10.52 8.55 -8.23
C GLY A 72 10.50 8.60 -6.69
N ASP A 73 11.17 9.59 -6.09
CA ASP A 73 11.29 9.72 -4.62
C ASP A 73 9.94 9.89 -3.90
N ASP A 74 8.91 10.29 -4.64
CA ASP A 74 7.53 10.40 -4.21
C ASP A 74 6.73 9.10 -4.40
N GLU A 75 7.38 7.98 -4.72
CA GLU A 75 6.74 6.67 -4.90
C GLU A 75 7.21 5.64 -3.86
N LEU A 76 6.24 4.83 -3.40
CA LEU A 76 6.43 3.63 -2.60
C LEU A 76 5.94 2.41 -3.37
N TYR A 77 6.28 1.24 -2.83
CA TYR A 77 5.84 -0.06 -3.33
C TYR A 77 4.95 -0.74 -2.31
N VAL A 78 3.92 -1.44 -2.75
CA VAL A 78 3.15 -2.39 -1.94
C VAL A 78 2.95 -3.68 -2.74
N ALA A 79 3.38 -4.79 -2.16
CA ALA A 79 3.13 -6.13 -2.67
C ALA A 79 1.91 -6.74 -1.95
N VAL A 80 0.92 -7.14 -2.72
CA VAL A 80 -0.31 -7.80 -2.24
C VAL A 80 -0.35 -9.22 -2.77
N PRO A 81 -0.47 -10.26 -1.93
CA PRO A 81 -0.67 -11.62 -2.41
C PRO A 81 -1.95 -11.71 -3.24
N GLY A 82 -1.88 -12.36 -4.41
CA GLY A 82 -3.03 -12.45 -5.33
C GLY A 82 -4.27 -13.04 -4.66
N ARG A 83 -4.08 -14.06 -3.82
CA ARG A 83 -5.13 -14.70 -3.00
C ARG A 83 -5.89 -13.73 -2.07
N ASP A 84 -5.27 -12.61 -1.68
CA ASP A 84 -5.83 -11.65 -0.73
C ASP A 84 -6.31 -10.35 -1.44
N LEU A 85 -6.06 -10.21 -2.74
CA LEU A 85 -6.35 -9.00 -3.50
C LEU A 85 -7.82 -8.58 -3.43
N ALA A 86 -8.75 -9.54 -3.61
CA ALA A 86 -10.18 -9.26 -3.55
C ALA A 86 -10.61 -8.74 -2.16
N ARG A 87 -10.09 -9.37 -1.09
CA ARG A 87 -10.38 -8.96 0.29
C ARG A 87 -9.89 -7.55 0.58
N VAL A 88 -8.73 -7.17 0.05
CA VAL A 88 -8.22 -5.80 0.16
C VAL A 88 -9.09 -4.82 -0.63
N ALA A 89 -9.54 -5.20 -1.83
CA ALA A 89 -10.40 -4.37 -2.66
C ALA A 89 -11.77 -4.11 -2.00
N ASP A 90 -12.36 -5.13 -1.36
CA ASP A 90 -13.64 -5.02 -0.66
C ASP A 90 -13.60 -3.99 0.48
N GLU A 91 -12.45 -3.84 1.15
CA GLU A 91 -12.27 -2.88 2.24
C GLU A 91 -11.84 -1.47 1.76
N ALA A 92 -11.37 -1.34 0.52
CA ALA A 92 -10.75 -0.12 0.03
C ALA A 92 -11.70 1.09 0.03
N GLU A 93 -12.97 0.90 -0.37
CA GLU A 93 -13.95 1.99 -0.38
C GLU A 93 -14.26 2.49 1.04
N THR A 94 -14.43 1.57 1.99
CA THR A 94 -14.67 1.90 3.41
C THR A 94 -13.50 2.70 3.97
N ILE A 95 -12.26 2.26 3.74
CA ILE A 95 -11.06 2.96 4.19
C ILE A 95 -10.90 4.33 3.53
N ALA A 96 -11.19 4.44 2.23
CA ALA A 96 -11.12 5.72 1.53
C ALA A 96 -12.12 6.74 2.10
N LYS A 97 -13.37 6.32 2.36
CA LYS A 97 -14.40 7.17 2.98
C LYS A 97 -14.01 7.58 4.41
N ALA A 98 -13.50 6.64 5.21
CA ALA A 98 -13.03 6.93 6.56
C ALA A 98 -11.89 7.97 6.56
N ASN A 99 -10.91 7.81 5.67
CA ASN A 99 -9.79 8.75 5.54
C ASN A 99 -10.22 10.13 5.03
N ALA A 100 -11.22 10.21 4.15
CA ALA A 100 -11.78 11.48 3.71
C ALA A 100 -12.39 12.25 4.91
N ALA A 101 -13.23 11.58 5.71
CA ALA A 101 -13.84 12.17 6.91
C ALA A 101 -12.78 12.58 7.95
N LEU A 102 -11.76 11.73 8.19
CA LEU A 102 -10.64 12.05 9.08
C LEU A 102 -9.83 13.26 8.58
N ALA A 103 -9.59 13.36 7.28
CA ALA A 103 -8.88 14.49 6.70
C ALA A 103 -9.64 15.81 6.90
N ASP A 104 -10.96 15.82 6.73
CA ASP A 104 -11.80 16.98 7.03
C ASP A 104 -11.73 17.37 8.51
N TYR A 105 -11.89 16.39 9.40
CA TYR A 105 -11.79 16.60 10.84
C TYR A 105 -10.43 17.20 11.24
N HIS A 106 -9.33 16.61 10.78
CA HIS A 106 -7.99 17.05 11.13
C HIS A 106 -7.64 18.42 10.54
N ARG A 107 -8.16 18.77 9.35
CA ARG A 107 -8.04 20.12 8.80
C ARG A 107 -8.75 21.15 9.68
N GLY A 108 -9.97 20.87 10.13
CA GLY A 108 -10.73 21.72 11.05
C GLY A 108 -10.00 21.91 12.39
N ARG A 109 -9.55 20.81 13.00
CA ARG A 109 -8.79 20.86 14.26
C ARG A 109 -7.47 21.62 14.13
N ARG A 110 -6.75 21.47 13.01
CA ARG A 110 -5.50 22.22 12.78
C ARG A 110 -5.78 23.72 12.67
N ALA A 111 -6.90 24.12 12.06
CA ALA A 111 -7.27 25.53 11.95
C ALA A 111 -7.62 26.14 13.32
N SER A 112 -8.36 25.42 14.17
CA SER A 112 -8.71 25.92 15.52
C SER A 112 -7.48 26.10 16.42
N LEU A 113 -6.51 25.20 16.33
CA LEU A 113 -5.26 25.26 17.10
C LEU A 113 -4.29 26.34 16.61
N ALA A 114 -4.43 26.80 15.36
CA ALA A 114 -3.56 27.85 14.80
C ALA A 114 -4.02 29.27 15.15
N THR A 115 -5.21 29.40 15.74
CA THR A 115 -5.81 30.67 16.16
C THR A 115 -5.76 30.91 17.67
N GLU A 116 -5.22 29.95 18.43
CA GLU A 116 -4.86 30.08 19.86
C GLU A 116 -3.41 30.55 20.01
#